data_AF-A0A453I346-F1
#
_entry.id   AF-A0A453I346-F1
#
_cell.length_a   1.000
_cell.length_b   1.000
_cell.length_c   1.000
_cell.angle_alpha   90.00
_cell.angle_beta   90.00
_cell.angle_gamma   90.00
#
_symmetry.space_group_name_H-M   'P 1'
#
loop_
_entity.id
_entity.type
_entity.pdbx_description
1 polymer ?
#
loop_
_entity_poly.entity_id
_entity_poly.type
_entity_poly.pdbx_seq_one_letter_code
_entity_poly.pdbx_strand_id
1 'polypeptide(L)'
;INDRYEFPLQLDLDRDDGKYLAPDADRSIRNLYTLHSVLVHSGGVHGGHYYAFIRPTLADQWYKFDDERVTKEDTKKAFEEQYGGEEELPQINPGFNNTPFKFTKYSNAYMLVYIRESDKEKIMCNVDE
;
A
#
# COMPACT_ATOMS: atom_id res chain seq x y z
N ILE A 1 -8.01 14.36 0.54
CA ILE A 1 -7.29 14.19 1.82
C ILE A 1 -5.96 13.58 1.45
N ASN A 2 -4.85 14.25 1.79
CA ASN A 2 -3.50 13.80 1.46
C ASN A 2 -2.64 13.64 2.71
N ASP A 3 -3.28 13.58 3.88
CA ASP A 3 -2.60 13.41 5.16
C ASP A 3 -1.91 12.06 5.21
N ARG A 4 -0.84 11.97 5.99
CA ARG A 4 -0.09 10.73 6.11
C ARG A 4 -0.92 9.65 6.81
N TYR A 5 -1.17 8.54 6.14
CA TYR A 5 -1.83 7.37 6.69
C TYR A 5 -1.01 6.12 6.40
N GLU A 6 -0.50 5.51 7.47
CA GLU A 6 0.23 4.26 7.37
C GLU A 6 -0.72 3.06 7.32
N PHE A 7 -0.32 2.05 6.57
CA PHE A 7 -0.97 0.76 6.54
C PHE A 7 0.10 -0.33 6.60
N PRO A 8 -0.12 -1.46 7.29
CA PRO A 8 0.94 -2.44 7.52
C PRO A 8 1.08 -3.44 6.37
N LEU A 9 2.26 -4.06 6.22
CA LEU A 9 2.42 -5.16 5.27
C LEU A 9 1.63 -6.41 5.71
N GLN A 10 1.52 -6.62 7.02
CA GLN A 10 0.71 -7.65 7.65
C GLN A 10 -0.34 -6.99 8.56
N LEU A 11 -1.61 -7.27 8.27
CA LEU A 11 -2.74 -6.79 9.04
C LEU A 11 -3.27 -7.94 9.92
N ASP A 12 -3.00 -7.85 11.22
CA ASP A 12 -3.53 -8.77 12.22
C ASP A 12 -4.85 -8.22 12.79
N LEU A 13 -5.97 -8.83 12.41
CA LEU A 13 -7.31 -8.46 12.92
C LEU A 13 -7.71 -9.24 14.18
N ASP A 14 -6.94 -10.25 14.57
CA ASP A 14 -7.12 -10.94 15.85
C ASP A 14 -6.48 -10.17 17.03
N ARG A 15 -5.72 -9.10 16.74
CA ARG A 15 -5.11 -8.23 17.76
C ARG A 15 -6.15 -7.73 18.76
N ASP A 16 -5.69 -7.44 19.98
CA ASP A 16 -6.53 -6.96 21.08
C ASP A 16 -7.76 -7.85 21.31
N ASP A 17 -7.54 -9.17 21.34
CA ASP A 17 -8.58 -10.20 21.52
C ASP A 17 -9.71 -10.16 20.47
N GLY A 18 -9.34 -9.86 19.22
CA GLY A 18 -10.28 -9.79 18.11
C GLY A 18 -11.32 -8.68 18.29
N LYS A 19 -10.93 -7.51 18.83
CA LYS A 19 -11.85 -6.38 19.10
C LYS A 19 -12.65 -5.88 17.89
N TYR A 20 -12.20 -6.23 16.67
CA TYR A 20 -12.84 -5.85 15.41
C TYR A 20 -13.70 -6.98 14.82
N LEU A 21 -13.69 -8.17 15.42
CA LEU A 21 -14.47 -9.31 14.99
C LEU A 21 -15.85 -9.28 15.65
N ALA A 22 -16.83 -9.87 14.96
CA ALA A 22 -18.14 -10.09 15.58
C ALA A 22 -18.01 -11.01 16.80
N PRO A 23 -18.86 -10.87 17.84
CA PRO A 23 -18.80 -11.72 19.03
C PRO A 23 -18.91 -13.21 18.74
N ASP A 24 -19.64 -13.57 17.69
CA ASP A 24 -19.89 -14.93 17.20
C ASP A 24 -18.99 -15.32 16.01
N ALA A 25 -17.99 -14.50 15.68
CA ALA A 25 -17.03 -14.83 14.63
C ALA A 25 -16.28 -16.13 14.95
N ASP A 26 -16.08 -16.96 13.94
CA ASP A 26 -15.25 -18.15 14.06
C ASP A 26 -13.80 -17.77 14.34
N ARG A 27 -13.31 -18.14 15.53
CA ARG A 27 -11.94 -17.89 16.01
C ARG A 27 -11.01 -19.08 15.80
N SER A 28 -11.47 -20.15 15.15
CA SER A 28 -10.63 -21.32 14.83
C SER A 28 -9.60 -21.02 13.74
N ILE A 29 -9.87 -20.02 12.89
CA ILE A 29 -9.00 -19.60 11.80
C ILE A 29 -8.44 -18.20 12.10
N ARG A 30 -7.11 -18.05 12.02
CA ARG A 30 -6.40 -16.78 12.22
C ARG A 30 -6.89 -15.72 11.22
N ASN A 31 -7.21 -14.51 11.68
CA ASN A 31 -7.51 -13.36 10.82
C ASN A 31 -6.24 -12.52 10.57
N LEU A 32 -5.20 -13.19 10.04
CA LEU A 32 -3.96 -12.56 9.60
C LEU A 32 -3.98 -12.38 8.10
N TYR A 33 -3.67 -11.18 7.65
CA TYR A 33 -3.78 -10.76 6.27
C TYR A 33 -2.48 -10.16 5.77
N THR A 34 -2.08 -10.48 4.54
CA THR A 34 -0.90 -9.90 3.89
C THR A 34 -1.31 -9.00 2.74
N LEU A 35 -0.69 -7.82 2.67
CA LEU A 35 -0.99 -6.80 1.66
C LEU A 35 -0.66 -7.30 0.25
N HIS A 36 -1.66 -7.50 -0.60
CA HIS A 36 -1.47 -7.95 -1.97
C HIS A 36 -1.26 -6.79 -2.94
N SER A 37 -2.03 -5.70 -2.78
CA SER A 37 -2.00 -4.57 -3.71
C SER A 37 -2.24 -3.23 -3.03
N VAL A 38 -1.60 -2.21 -3.57
CA VAL A 38 -1.80 -0.80 -3.23
C VAL A 38 -2.27 -0.09 -4.49
N LEU A 39 -3.53 0.35 -4.50
CA LEU A 39 -4.07 1.15 -5.59
C LEU A 39 -3.87 2.61 -5.23
N VAL A 40 -3.27 3.34 -6.16
CA VAL A 40 -2.81 4.72 -5.95
C VAL A 40 -3.59 5.65 -6.85
N HIS A 41 -3.99 6.79 -6.30
CA HIS A 41 -4.56 7.90 -7.04
C HIS A 41 -3.60 9.08 -6.98
N SER A 42 -3.25 9.59 -8.15
CA SER A 42 -2.40 10.76 -8.33
C SER A 42 -3.23 11.91 -8.87
N GLY A 43 -3.64 12.85 -8.02
CA GLY A 43 -4.45 13.98 -8.44
C GLY A 43 -5.35 14.56 -7.37
N GLY A 44 -6.33 15.34 -7.81
CA GLY A 44 -7.31 16.02 -6.96
C GLY A 44 -8.73 15.52 -7.18
N VAL A 45 -9.70 16.20 -6.55
CA VAL A 45 -11.13 15.82 -6.62
C VAL A 45 -11.70 15.92 -8.05
N HIS A 46 -11.11 16.76 -8.90
CA HIS A 46 -11.60 17.02 -10.25
C HIS A 46 -10.86 16.25 -11.35
N GLY A 47 -9.96 15.34 -10.98
CA GLY A 47 -9.20 14.56 -11.93
C GLY A 47 -7.86 14.09 -11.37
N GLY A 48 -7.40 12.98 -11.91
CA GLY A 48 -6.15 12.36 -11.54
C GLY A 48 -5.89 11.12 -12.38
N HIS A 49 -4.83 10.41 -12.02
CA HIS A 49 -4.38 9.18 -12.66
C HIS A 49 -4.39 8.03 -11.66
N TYR A 50 -4.78 6.84 -12.12
CA TYR A 50 -4.86 5.64 -11.31
C TYR A 50 -3.83 4.63 -11.78
N TYR A 51 -3.11 4.04 -10.83
CA TYR A 51 -2.20 2.93 -11.08
C TYR A 51 -2.16 2.02 -9.85
N ALA A 52 -1.57 0.84 -9.99
CA ALA A 52 -1.50 -0.13 -8.90
C ALA A 52 -0.10 -0.68 -8.72
N PHE A 53 0.30 -0.84 -7.46
CA PHE A 53 1.40 -1.72 -7.09
C PHE A 53 0.83 -3.08 -6.67
N ILE A 54 1.33 -4.16 -7.24
CA ILE A 54 0.85 -5.52 -6.99
C ILE A 54 2.03 -6.45 -6.70
N ARG A 55 1.82 -7.40 -5.78
CA ARG A 55 2.71 -8.56 -5.55
C ARG A 55 2.04 -9.83 -6.07
N PRO A 56 2.23 -10.21 -7.35
CA PRO A 56 1.47 -11.29 -7.98
C PRO A 56 1.63 -12.66 -7.33
N THR A 57 2.72 -12.87 -6.59
CA THR A 57 3.00 -14.13 -5.87
C THR A 57 3.01 -13.95 -4.34
N LEU A 58 2.65 -12.76 -3.86
CA LEU A 58 2.83 -12.32 -2.46
C LEU A 58 4.28 -12.42 -1.93
N ALA A 59 5.26 -12.67 -2.80
CA ALA A 59 6.69 -12.57 -2.48
C ALA A 59 7.13 -11.09 -2.41
N ASP A 60 8.40 -10.83 -2.12
CA ASP A 60 8.89 -9.46 -1.85
C ASP A 60 8.94 -8.55 -3.09
N GLN A 61 8.79 -9.09 -4.30
CA GLN A 61 8.85 -8.30 -5.53
C GLN A 61 7.52 -7.59 -5.82
N TRP A 62 7.56 -6.26 -5.87
CA TRP A 62 6.47 -5.42 -6.32
C TRP A 62 6.58 -5.09 -7.81
N TYR A 63 5.42 -4.91 -8.43
CA TYR A 63 5.29 -4.44 -9.80
C TYR A 63 4.33 -3.27 -9.83
N LYS A 64 4.70 -2.20 -10.52
CA LYS A 64 3.81 -1.08 -10.83
C LYS A 64 3.13 -1.37 -12.17
N PHE A 65 1.81 -1.42 -12.13
CA PHE A 65 0.92 -1.51 -13.29
C PHE A 65 0.37 -0.10 -13.55
N ASP A 66 0.87 0.52 -14.60
CA ASP A 66 0.58 1.89 -15.02
C ASP A 66 0.13 1.87 -16.48
N ASP A 67 -1.19 1.73 -16.69
CA ASP A 67 -1.83 1.50 -17.98
C ASP A 67 -1.14 0.38 -18.79
N GLU A 68 -0.54 0.69 -19.95
CA GLU A 68 0.15 -0.28 -20.79
C GLU A 68 1.54 -0.70 -20.27
N ARG A 69 2.02 -0.10 -19.18
CA ARG A 69 3.38 -0.27 -18.68
C ARG A 69 3.41 -1.04 -17.37
N VAL A 70 4.26 -2.06 -17.33
CA VAL A 70 4.55 -2.81 -16.11
C VAL A 70 6.04 -2.69 -15.79
N THR A 71 6.36 -2.13 -14.61
CA THR A 71 7.75 -2.01 -14.13
C THR A 71 7.93 -2.73 -12.81
N LYS A 72 9.14 -3.24 -12.57
CA LYS A 72 9.53 -3.72 -11.24
C LYS A 72 9.81 -2.51 -10.35
N GLU A 73 9.32 -2.55 -9.12
CA GLU A 73 9.57 -1.50 -8.14
C GLU A 73 10.02 -2.09 -6.81
N ASP A 74 10.70 -1.28 -6.04
CA ASP A 74 11.13 -1.60 -4.68
C ASP A 74 9.98 -1.43 -3.69
N THR A 75 10.08 -2.15 -2.57
CA THR A 75 9.08 -2.11 -1.50
C THR A 75 8.87 -0.69 -0.98
N LYS A 76 9.93 0.10 -0.80
CA LYS A 76 9.80 1.47 -0.28
C LYS A 76 8.91 2.33 -1.19
N LYS A 77 9.12 2.31 -2.50
CA LYS A 77 8.23 2.99 -3.44
C LYS A 77 6.82 2.45 -3.45
N ALA A 78 6.65 1.13 -3.52
CA ALA A 78 5.34 0.51 -3.65
C ALA A 78 4.46 0.63 -2.39
N PHE A 79 5.09 0.80 -1.23
CA PHE A 79 4.45 0.73 0.08
C PHE A 79 4.62 2.02 0.89
N GLU A 80 5.83 2.32 1.34
CA GLU A 80 6.10 3.43 2.28
C GLU A 80 5.82 4.80 1.66
N GLU A 81 6.17 4.98 0.38
CA GLU A 81 5.97 6.25 -0.30
C GLU A 81 4.50 6.56 -0.60
N GLN A 82 3.62 5.56 -0.42
CA GLN A 82 2.18 5.65 -0.70
C GLN A 82 1.34 6.07 0.50
N TYR A 83 1.95 6.33 1.66
CA TYR A 83 1.25 6.82 2.85
C TYR A 83 0.70 8.25 2.70
N GLY A 84 1.11 9.01 1.67
CA GLY A 84 0.80 10.44 1.58
C GLY A 84 1.63 11.28 2.55
N GLY A 85 1.11 12.45 2.93
CA GLY A 85 1.77 13.43 3.77
C GLY A 85 2.63 14.44 3.00
N GLU A 86 3.45 15.17 3.73
CA GLU A 86 4.41 16.11 3.18
C GLU A 86 5.71 15.40 2.78
N GLU A 87 6.27 15.81 1.66
CA GLU A 87 7.60 15.40 1.23
C GLU A 87 8.54 16.61 1.28
N GLU A 88 9.74 16.37 1.80
CA GLU A 88 10.81 17.36 1.87
C GLU A 88 11.74 17.14 0.68
N LEU A 89 11.93 18.18 -0.15
CA LEU A 89 12.95 18.12 -1.19
C LEU A 89 14.34 18.24 -0.56
N PRO A 90 15.33 17.45 -1.01
CA PRO A 90 16.71 17.63 -0.60
C PRO A 90 17.18 19.06 -0.87
N GLN A 91 17.91 19.65 0.09
CA GLN A 91 18.47 20.99 -0.09
C GLN A 91 19.39 21.02 -1.32
N ILE A 92 19.04 21.86 -2.30
CA ILE A 92 19.79 21.99 -3.55
C ILE A 92 21.16 22.67 -3.31
N ASN A 93 21.34 23.37 -2.18
CA ASN A 93 22.58 24.06 -1.81
C ASN A 93 22.92 23.87 -0.31
N PRO A 94 23.92 23.06 0.06
CA PRO A 94 24.28 22.76 1.45
C PRO A 94 24.96 23.92 2.23
N GLY A 95 24.81 25.17 1.77
CA GLY A 95 25.47 26.36 2.36
C GLY A 95 24.56 27.55 2.66
N PHE A 96 23.25 27.46 2.38
CA PHE A 96 22.26 28.50 2.71
C PHE A 96 21.28 27.95 3.75
N ASN A 97 21.13 28.67 4.88
CA ASN A 97 20.17 28.37 5.95
C ASN A 97 18.72 28.68 5.50
N ASN A 98 18.23 28.01 4.47
CA ASN A 98 16.83 28.03 4.11
C ASN A 98 16.13 26.81 4.70
N THR A 99 14.96 27.03 5.28
CA THR A 99 14.06 25.97 5.73
C THR A 99 13.77 25.01 4.57
N PRO A 100 13.74 23.68 4.79
CA PRO A 100 13.42 22.71 3.75
C PRO A 100 12.07 23.05 3.10
N PHE A 101 12.00 23.04 1.77
CA PHE A 101 10.74 23.25 1.07
C PHE A 101 9.90 21.98 1.19
N LYS A 102 8.75 22.10 1.87
CA LYS A 102 7.77 21.02 2.04
C LYS A 102 6.67 21.17 1.02
N PHE A 103 6.27 20.08 0.39
CA PHE A 103 5.07 20.05 -0.44
C PHE A 103 4.22 18.83 -0.09
N THR A 104 2.90 18.98 -0.15
CA THR A 104 1.98 17.87 0.08
C THR A 104 1.99 16.95 -1.13
N LYS A 105 2.19 15.64 -0.89
CA LYS A 105 2.03 14.62 -1.92
C LYS A 105 0.60 14.64 -2.46
N TYR A 106 0.46 14.59 -3.77
CA TYR A 106 -0.82 14.44 -4.45
C TYR A 106 -1.03 13.01 -4.97
N SER A 107 -0.07 12.11 -4.72
CA SER A 107 -0.16 10.68 -5.00
C SER A 107 -0.10 9.90 -3.70
N ASN A 108 -1.13 9.12 -3.40
CA ASN A 108 -1.20 8.26 -2.22
C ASN A 108 -2.17 7.10 -2.43
N ALA A 109 -2.08 6.10 -1.55
CA ALA A 109 -2.96 4.94 -1.58
C ALA A 109 -4.41 5.35 -1.33
N TYR A 110 -5.33 4.93 -2.21
CA TYR A 110 -6.77 5.13 -2.03
C TYR A 110 -7.52 3.83 -1.74
N MET A 111 -6.97 2.68 -2.13
CA MET A 111 -7.54 1.36 -1.86
C MET A 111 -6.42 0.34 -1.64
N LEU A 112 -6.62 -0.53 -0.65
CA LEU A 112 -5.69 -1.61 -0.30
C LEU A 112 -6.39 -2.95 -0.48
N VAL A 113 -5.67 -3.91 -1.05
CA VAL A 113 -6.14 -5.29 -1.18
C VAL A 113 -5.27 -6.16 -0.29
N TYR A 114 -5.89 -6.88 0.64
CA TYR A 114 -5.21 -7.85 1.49
C TYR A 114 -5.76 -9.26 1.24
N ILE A 115 -4.92 -10.26 1.41
CA ILE A 115 -5.27 -11.67 1.30
C ILE A 115 -5.06 -12.34 2.65
N ARG A 116 -6.05 -13.11 3.10
CA ARG A 116 -5.95 -13.88 4.35
C ARG A 116 -4.91 -14.99 4.17
N GLU A 117 -3.99 -15.11 5.12
CA GLU A 117 -2.88 -16.08 5.04
C GLU A 117 -3.38 -17.52 4.91
N SER A 118 -4.43 -17.91 5.63
CA SER A 118 -4.99 -19.26 5.57
C SER A 118 -5.60 -19.62 4.21
N ASP A 119 -6.03 -18.62 3.43
CA ASP A 119 -6.67 -18.82 2.12
C ASP A 119 -5.71 -18.54 0.95
N LYS A 120 -4.45 -18.19 1.25
CA LYS A 120 -3.45 -17.75 0.27
C LYS A 120 -3.26 -18.76 -0.86
N GLU A 121 -3.08 -20.04 -0.55
CA GLU A 121 -2.83 -21.08 -1.56
C GLU A 121 -4.02 -21.28 -2.49
N LYS A 122 -5.24 -21.11 -1.96
CA LYS A 122 -6.48 -21.22 -2.73
C LYS A 122 -6.70 -20.00 -3.63
N ILE A 123 -6.37 -18.79 -3.14
CA ILE A 123 -6.58 -17.53 -3.87
C ILE A 123 -5.48 -17.31 -4.91
N MET A 124 -4.24 -17.68 -4.59
CA MET A 124 -3.05 -17.46 -5.42
C MET A 124 -2.61 -18.72 -6.17
N CYS A 125 -3.54 -19.66 -6.42
CA CYS A 125 -3.23 -20.88 -7.15
C CYS A 125 -2.85 -20.56 -8.60
N ASN A 126 -2.01 -21.40 -9.20
CA ASN A 126 -1.72 -21.31 -10.62
C ASN A 126 -3.01 -21.56 -11.41
N VAL A 127 -3.20 -20.78 -12.48
CA VAL A 127 -4.26 -20.98 -13.45
C VAL A 127 -3.60 -21.57 -14.69
N ASP A 128 -4.05 -22.76 -15.09
CA ASP A 128 -3.64 -23.34 -16.37
C ASP A 128 -4.43 -22.66 -17.50
N GLU A 129 -3.77 -22.46 -18.65
CA GLU A 129 -4.40 -21.96 -19.89
C GLU A 129 -5.22 -23.04 -20.61
#